data_AF-A0A2K3N6A7-F1
#
_entry.id   AF-A0A2K3N6A7-F1
#
_cell.length_a   1.000
_cell.length_b   1.000
_cell.length_c   1.000
_cell.angle_alpha   90.00
_cell.angle_beta   90.00
_cell.angle_gamma   90.00
#
_symmetry.space_group_name_H-M   'P 1'
#
loop_
_entity.id
_entity.type
_entity.pdbx_description
1 polymer ?
#
loop_
_entity_poly.entity_id
_entity_poly.type
_entity_poly.pdbx_seq_one_letter_code
_entity_poly.pdbx_strand_id
1 'polypeptide(L)'
;MLVQNKSSEGVNERGLTLTGFLLLHALFIEEGPIQTTWTTLRRFGYNDDMKLDDDFIPRLKRAPDQSVELTNQALVFLVKIFDEFDGDSDKVLQPRELEDLFSTAMESHWIENPYKDAVEKNAHGGLSLDAFLSQKSGRLLWIVLSLNLKSILRIKDASVLHNWALMTLLNPTFSVENLKYMGYPGDPSSAIRVTRRRHVDRKKQHSERNVLQCFIFGPMKAGKSALLNSFIGRPYSEVYNPTSEDRYAVNVVDISRENKKYLVLREISEDGVTKLLANRESLASCDIAVFVHDRSDESSWSASSELLLNIAAHGENTGFQVPCLIVAAKDDQDSFTMAIQGANMVSQDTRVEAPVPISVQLGDPNNIFHRIVTAAEHPHLNIPKTEVGNGLMNRSLMFVSVGVAAVTAVGWVLAYFQGRMRSVKNKGFVNGS
;
A
#
# COMPACT_ATOMS: atom_id res chain seq x y z
N MET A 1 36.29 34.20 12.60
CA MET A 1 37.74 34.54 12.62
C MET A 1 38.64 33.34 12.35
N LEU A 2 38.47 32.17 12.98
CA LEU A 2 39.41 31.05 12.82
C LEU A 2 39.44 30.44 11.39
N VAL A 3 38.27 30.19 10.80
CA VAL A 3 38.14 29.67 9.42
C VAL A 3 38.59 30.70 8.37
N GLN A 4 38.18 31.96 8.52
CA GLN A 4 38.51 33.05 7.60
C GLN A 4 40.01 33.37 7.54
N ASN A 5 40.75 33.11 8.63
CA ASN A 5 42.20 33.27 8.65
C ASN A 5 42.95 32.12 7.95
N LYS A 6 42.36 30.91 7.88
CA LYS A 6 42.97 29.75 7.21
C LYS A 6 42.50 29.56 5.76
N SER A 7 41.33 30.08 5.38
CA SER A 7 40.86 30.10 3.99
C SER A 7 39.98 31.32 3.72
N SER A 8 40.33 32.08 2.68
CA SER A 8 39.52 33.22 2.21
C SER A 8 38.15 32.81 1.68
N GLU A 9 37.98 31.55 1.26
CA GLU A 9 36.71 31.00 0.74
C GLU A 9 35.85 30.34 1.83
N GLY A 10 36.37 30.20 3.06
CA GLY A 10 35.67 29.52 4.14
C GLY A 10 34.49 30.32 4.73
N VAL A 11 34.42 31.62 4.47
CA VAL A 11 33.32 32.49 4.91
C VAL A 11 32.98 33.46 3.78
N ASN A 12 31.69 33.61 3.48
CA ASN A 12 31.19 34.61 2.54
C ASN A 12 30.22 35.58 3.24
N GLU A 13 29.62 36.50 2.49
CA GLU A 13 28.68 37.51 3.02
C GLU A 13 27.43 36.90 3.70
N ARG A 14 27.10 35.63 3.40
CA ARG A 14 25.96 34.90 3.96
C ARG A 14 26.33 34.02 5.15
N GLY A 15 27.62 33.89 5.48
CA GLY A 15 28.10 33.10 6.62
C GLY A 15 29.14 32.04 6.24
N LEU A 16 29.17 30.95 7.01
CA LEU A 16 30.11 29.83 6.82
C LEU A 16 29.77 29.06 5.53
N THR A 17 30.75 28.86 4.66
CA THR A 17 30.58 28.06 3.43
C THR A 17 30.73 26.56 3.72
N LEU A 18 30.34 25.68 2.79
CA LEU A 18 30.61 24.25 2.92
C LEU A 18 32.12 23.97 3.09
N THR A 19 32.95 24.65 2.28
CA THR A 19 34.42 24.59 2.40
C THR A 19 34.88 25.01 3.80
N GLY A 20 34.31 26.09 4.33
CA GLY A 20 34.61 26.55 5.69
C GLY A 20 34.16 25.60 6.79
N PHE A 21 33.00 24.96 6.61
CA PHE A 21 32.46 23.96 7.54
C PHE A 21 33.33 22.70 7.58
N LEU A 22 33.73 22.18 6.41
CA LEU A 22 34.66 21.05 6.31
C LEU A 22 36.02 21.39 6.91
N LEU A 23 36.55 22.58 6.63
CA LEU A 23 37.80 23.06 7.22
C LEU A 23 37.70 23.17 8.75
N LEU A 24 36.58 23.67 9.27
CA LEU A 24 36.37 23.76 10.72
C LEU A 24 36.41 22.37 11.38
N HIS A 25 35.75 21.38 10.79
CA HIS A 25 35.77 20.01 11.31
C HIS A 25 37.13 19.34 11.15
N ALA A 26 37.86 19.60 10.07
CA ALA A 26 39.25 19.14 9.90
C ALA A 26 40.15 19.69 11.02
N LEU A 27 40.01 20.98 11.36
CA LEU A 27 40.76 21.59 12.47
C LEU A 27 40.41 20.98 13.83
N PHE A 28 39.14 20.63 14.07
CA PHE A 28 38.77 19.92 15.29
C PHE A 28 39.35 18.51 15.38
N ILE A 29 39.62 17.86 14.25
CA ILE A 29 40.24 16.53 14.20
C ILE A 29 41.75 16.63 14.40
N GLU A 30 42.41 17.59 13.75
CA GLU A 30 43.87 17.71 13.74
C GLU A 30 44.43 18.43 14.98
N GLU A 31 43.78 19.52 15.39
CA GLU A 31 44.34 20.48 16.37
C GLU A 31 43.43 20.66 17.60
N GLY A 32 42.21 20.11 17.58
CA GLY A 32 41.15 20.44 18.54
C GLY A 32 40.49 19.25 19.24
N PRO A 33 39.38 19.50 19.97
CA PRO A 33 38.60 18.45 20.60
C PRO A 33 37.74 17.71 19.57
N ILE A 34 38.27 16.60 19.05
CA ILE A 34 37.60 15.69 18.10
C ILE A 34 36.18 15.29 18.53
N GLN A 35 35.91 15.29 19.85
CA GLN A 35 34.59 15.05 20.41
C GLN A 35 33.52 16.03 19.90
N THR A 36 33.88 17.22 19.43
CA THR A 36 32.95 18.18 18.82
C THR A 36 32.42 17.68 17.49
N THR A 37 33.30 17.10 16.66
CA THR A 37 32.92 16.46 15.39
C THR A 37 32.03 15.25 15.66
N TRP A 38 32.42 14.38 16.59
CA TRP A 38 31.60 13.23 16.98
C TRP A 38 30.25 13.61 17.59
N THR A 39 30.18 14.67 18.40
CA THR A 39 28.92 15.17 18.95
C THR A 39 28.00 15.66 17.84
N THR A 40 28.55 16.32 16.80
CA THR A 40 27.79 16.74 15.63
C THR A 40 27.28 15.53 14.85
N LEU A 41 28.14 14.57 14.51
CA LEU A 41 27.75 13.34 13.81
C LEU A 41 26.65 12.57 14.55
N ARG A 42 26.81 12.35 15.87
CA ARG A 42 25.81 11.67 16.70
C ARG A 42 24.50 12.46 16.81
N ARG A 43 24.54 13.80 16.77
CA ARG A 43 23.33 14.64 16.75
C ARG A 43 22.49 14.41 15.49
N PHE A 44 23.14 14.08 14.38
CA PHE A 44 22.52 13.70 13.11
C PHE A 44 22.27 12.18 12.96
N GLY A 45 22.53 11.40 14.01
CA GLY A 45 22.20 9.97 14.05
C GLY A 45 23.27 9.04 13.50
N TYR A 46 24.51 9.51 13.31
CA TYR A 46 25.62 8.65 12.87
C TYR A 46 26.30 7.95 14.05
N ASN A 47 26.61 6.67 13.87
CA ASN A 47 27.38 5.84 14.80
C ASN A 47 28.90 5.92 14.54
N ASP A 48 29.68 5.17 15.33
CA ASP A 48 31.14 5.15 15.25
C ASP A 48 31.66 4.53 13.93
N ASP A 49 30.82 3.80 13.18
CA ASP A 49 31.12 3.25 11.84
C ASP A 49 30.73 4.21 10.69
N MET A 50 30.36 5.46 11.01
CA MET A 50 29.89 6.47 10.05
C MET A 50 28.63 6.04 9.27
N LYS A 51 27.80 5.19 9.88
CA LYS A 51 26.49 4.78 9.37
C LYS A 51 25.39 5.40 10.22
N LEU A 52 24.18 5.50 9.66
CA LEU A 52 23.02 5.79 10.50
C LEU A 52 22.90 4.68 11.56
N ASP A 53 22.76 5.10 12.80
CA ASP A 53 22.66 4.20 13.94
C ASP A 53 21.32 3.44 13.87
N ASP A 54 21.37 2.12 14.09
CA ASP A 54 20.21 1.22 14.03
C ASP A 54 19.07 1.64 14.98
N ASP A 55 19.40 2.35 16.07
CA ASP A 55 18.39 2.88 17.00
C ASP A 55 17.51 3.97 16.37
N PHE A 56 17.95 4.60 15.28
CA PHE A 56 17.15 5.54 14.48
C PHE A 56 16.32 4.84 13.40
N ILE A 57 16.45 3.53 13.24
CA ILE A 57 15.65 2.72 12.34
C ILE A 57 14.54 2.04 13.15
N PRO A 58 13.27 2.38 12.94
CA PRO A 58 12.19 1.87 13.77
C PRO A 58 12.05 0.35 13.60
N ARG A 59 12.11 -0.39 14.71
CA ARG A 59 11.85 -1.83 14.71
C ARG A 59 10.37 -2.12 14.45
N LEU A 60 10.04 -2.42 13.20
CA LEU A 60 8.66 -2.65 12.78
C LEU A 60 8.21 -4.08 13.05
N LYS A 61 7.61 -4.28 14.24
CA LYS A 61 6.87 -5.51 14.55
C LYS A 61 5.43 -5.38 14.06
N ARG A 62 5.09 -6.07 12.97
CA ARG A 62 3.72 -6.08 12.40
C ARG A 62 3.29 -7.48 12.00
N ALA A 63 1.98 -7.73 11.98
CA ALA A 63 1.43 -8.93 11.38
C ALA A 63 1.47 -8.84 9.84
N PRO A 64 1.42 -9.98 9.12
CA PRO A 64 1.48 -9.99 7.65
C PRO A 64 0.37 -9.19 6.98
N ASP A 65 -0.80 -9.10 7.63
CA ASP A 65 -1.97 -8.37 7.14
C ASP A 65 -2.00 -6.91 7.60
N GLN A 66 -0.91 -6.36 8.13
CA GLN A 66 -0.80 -4.94 8.47
C GLN A 66 0.08 -4.22 7.44
N SER A 67 -0.34 -3.03 7.06
CA SER A 67 0.42 -2.15 6.18
C SER A 67 1.13 -1.06 6.99
N VAL A 68 2.10 -0.39 6.37
CA VAL A 68 2.73 0.81 6.94
C VAL A 68 2.52 1.96 5.98
N GLU A 69 2.12 3.11 6.53
CA GLU A 69 1.81 4.32 5.79
C GLU A 69 2.59 5.50 6.39
N LEU A 70 2.90 6.50 5.57
CA LEU A 70 3.41 7.77 6.09
C LEU A 70 2.33 8.50 6.88
N THR A 71 2.74 9.16 7.97
CA THR A 71 1.86 10.04 8.72
C THR A 71 1.67 11.38 7.99
N ASN A 72 0.61 12.11 8.34
CA ASN A 72 0.40 13.46 7.79
C ASN A 72 1.58 14.39 8.10
N GLN A 73 2.25 14.20 9.24
CA GLN A 73 3.45 14.96 9.61
C GLN A 73 4.61 14.69 8.64
N ALA A 74 4.85 13.42 8.30
CA ALA A 74 5.86 13.07 7.30
C ALA A 74 5.51 13.61 5.91
N LEU A 75 4.24 13.52 5.49
CA LEU A 75 3.81 14.08 4.21
C LEU A 75 4.02 15.59 4.12
N VAL A 76 3.67 16.35 5.18
CA VAL A 76 3.91 17.80 5.23
C VAL A 76 5.41 18.13 5.17
N PHE A 77 6.25 17.33 5.84
CA PHE A 77 7.69 17.47 5.75
C PHE A 77 8.20 17.24 4.33
N LEU A 78 7.73 16.19 3.65
CA LEU A 78 8.14 15.87 2.27
C LEU A 78 7.76 16.98 1.28
N VAL A 79 6.60 17.62 1.46
CA VAL A 79 6.21 18.79 0.65
C VAL A 79 7.14 19.97 0.91
N LYS A 80 7.52 20.22 2.17
CA LYS A 80 8.50 21.28 2.49
C LYS A 80 9.84 21.02 1.80
N ILE A 81 10.31 19.78 1.86
CA ILE A 81 11.56 19.37 1.19
C ILE A 81 11.41 19.52 -0.32
N PHE A 82 10.29 19.10 -0.92
CA PHE A 82 10.03 19.33 -2.34
C PHE A 82 10.18 20.82 -2.71
N ASP A 83 9.52 21.71 -1.97
CA ASP A 83 9.56 23.15 -2.23
C ASP A 83 10.96 23.77 -2.07
N GLU A 84 11.84 23.16 -1.26
CA GLU A 84 13.24 23.60 -1.09
C GLU A 84 14.12 23.24 -2.29
N PHE A 85 13.81 22.15 -2.99
CA PHE A 85 14.59 21.64 -4.13
C PHE A 85 13.98 21.99 -5.50
N ASP A 86 12.73 22.47 -5.53
CA ASP A 86 12.02 23.04 -6.69
C ASP A 86 12.60 24.43 -7.03
N GLY A 87 13.79 24.44 -7.63
CA GLY A 87 14.65 25.61 -7.75
C GLY A 87 14.09 26.68 -8.70
N ASP A 88 13.33 26.26 -9.71
CA ASP A 88 12.63 27.15 -10.63
C ASP A 88 11.17 27.43 -10.21
N SER A 89 10.70 26.79 -9.13
CA SER A 89 9.35 26.93 -8.59
C SER A 89 8.25 26.61 -9.62
N ASP A 90 8.52 25.65 -10.52
CA ASP A 90 7.60 25.13 -11.52
C ASP A 90 6.67 24.02 -10.98
N LYS A 91 6.89 23.61 -9.71
CA LYS A 91 6.16 22.53 -9.03
C LYS A 91 6.39 21.16 -9.66
N VAL A 92 7.55 20.96 -10.25
CA VAL A 92 8.01 19.71 -10.85
C VAL A 92 9.50 19.52 -10.56
N LEU A 93 9.83 18.52 -9.76
CA LEU A 93 11.24 18.13 -9.61
C LEU A 93 11.71 17.42 -10.88
N GLN A 94 12.56 18.11 -11.64
CA GLN A 94 13.23 17.56 -12.80
C GLN A 94 14.27 16.51 -12.36
N PRO A 95 14.75 15.63 -13.28
CA PRO A 95 15.74 14.62 -12.92
C PRO A 95 16.98 15.16 -12.19
N ARG A 96 17.43 16.37 -12.51
CA ARG A 96 18.56 17.04 -11.83
C ARG A 96 18.22 17.45 -10.40
N GLU A 97 17.04 18.03 -10.18
CA GLU A 97 16.60 18.43 -8.84
C GLU A 97 16.28 17.22 -7.97
N LEU A 98 15.83 16.11 -8.57
CA LEU A 98 15.71 14.82 -7.89
C LEU A 98 17.08 14.27 -7.49
N GLU A 99 18.08 14.36 -8.36
CA GLU A 99 19.46 13.98 -8.03
C GLU A 99 20.00 14.81 -6.87
N ASP A 100 19.77 16.13 -6.89
CA ASP A 100 20.14 17.03 -5.79
C ASP A 100 19.37 16.70 -4.50
N LEU A 101 18.08 16.40 -4.57
CA LEU A 101 17.24 16.00 -3.44
C LEU A 101 17.77 14.74 -2.75
N PHE A 102 18.21 13.75 -3.52
CA PHE A 102 18.76 12.50 -3.02
C PHE A 102 20.28 12.55 -2.79
N SER A 103 20.95 13.69 -3.00
CA SER A 103 22.40 13.83 -2.81
C SER A 103 22.85 13.56 -1.37
N THR A 104 21.97 13.75 -0.38
CA THR A 104 22.24 13.44 1.03
C THR A 104 21.80 12.03 1.43
N ALA A 105 21.07 11.32 0.55
CA ALA A 105 20.66 9.94 0.73
C ALA A 105 21.70 8.98 0.14
N MET A 106 21.69 7.72 0.58
CA MET A 106 22.68 6.74 0.12
C MET A 106 22.63 6.50 -1.39
N GLU A 107 21.44 6.29 -1.97
CA GLU A 107 21.25 6.11 -3.42
C GLU A 107 19.82 6.54 -3.84
N SER A 108 19.70 7.17 -5.00
CA SER A 108 18.41 7.52 -5.61
C SER A 108 17.80 6.30 -6.33
N HIS A 109 17.14 5.40 -5.62
CA HIS A 109 16.54 4.21 -6.25
C HIS A 109 15.25 4.47 -7.04
N TRP A 110 14.74 5.70 -7.06
CA TRP A 110 13.52 6.01 -7.84
C TRP A 110 13.71 5.93 -9.35
N ILE A 111 14.95 5.83 -9.83
CA ILE A 111 15.30 5.61 -11.24
C ILE A 111 15.36 4.12 -11.62
N GLU A 112 15.24 3.22 -10.63
CA GLU A 112 15.31 1.77 -10.83
C GLU A 112 13.95 1.08 -10.60
N ASN A 113 13.84 -0.20 -10.98
CA ASN A 113 12.68 -1.00 -10.61
C ASN A 113 12.60 -1.15 -9.08
N PRO A 114 11.40 -1.12 -8.46
CA PRO A 114 10.07 -1.02 -9.08
C PRO A 114 9.56 0.42 -9.32
N TYR A 115 10.33 1.45 -8.96
CA TYR A 115 9.85 2.83 -8.87
C TYR A 115 9.85 3.60 -10.20
N LYS A 116 10.81 3.30 -11.09
CA LYS A 116 11.09 4.08 -12.31
C LYS A 116 9.85 4.31 -13.19
N ASP A 117 8.95 3.34 -13.22
CA ASP A 117 7.76 3.30 -14.06
C ASP A 117 6.44 3.31 -13.27
N ALA A 118 6.52 3.53 -11.95
CA ALA A 118 5.38 3.37 -11.07
C ALA A 118 4.48 4.60 -10.98
N VAL A 119 4.95 5.78 -11.38
CA VAL A 119 4.20 7.04 -11.19
C VAL A 119 4.16 7.85 -12.46
N GLU A 120 3.21 8.77 -12.52
CA GLU A 120 3.10 9.76 -13.59
C GLU A 120 4.32 10.68 -13.59
N LYS A 121 4.85 10.90 -14.80
CA LYS A 121 5.98 11.78 -15.09
C LYS A 121 5.60 12.69 -16.25
N ASN A 122 6.12 13.91 -16.25
CA ASN A 122 5.97 14.80 -17.40
C ASN A 122 6.79 14.28 -18.62
N ALA A 123 6.68 14.97 -19.76
CA ALA A 123 7.40 14.62 -20.98
C ALA A 123 8.94 14.62 -20.84
N HIS A 124 9.49 15.29 -19.83
CA HIS A 124 10.92 15.37 -19.53
C HIS A 124 11.36 14.41 -18.41
N GLY A 125 10.45 13.56 -17.91
CA GLY A 125 10.73 12.60 -16.84
C GLY A 125 10.66 13.16 -15.43
N GLY A 126 10.25 14.43 -15.24
CA GLY A 126 10.09 15.09 -13.95
C GLY A 126 8.84 14.65 -13.17
N LEU A 127 8.90 14.78 -11.84
CA LEU A 127 7.84 14.42 -10.89
C LEU A 127 7.14 15.68 -10.37
N SER A 128 5.82 15.77 -10.58
CA SER A 128 5.05 16.97 -10.22
C SER A 128 4.47 16.89 -8.81
N LEU A 129 4.40 18.04 -8.13
CA LEU A 129 3.59 18.22 -6.92
C LEU A 129 2.08 18.37 -7.25
N ASP A 130 1.76 18.76 -8.48
CA ASP A 130 0.42 19.09 -8.95
C ASP A 130 -0.02 18.13 -10.07
N ALA A 131 0.30 16.84 -9.98
CA ALA A 131 0.21 15.88 -11.09
C ALA A 131 -1.15 15.77 -11.80
N PHE A 132 -2.22 16.43 -11.31
CA PHE A 132 -3.50 16.53 -12.01
C PHE A 132 -4.08 17.96 -12.17
N LEU A 133 -3.35 19.05 -11.85
CA LEU A 133 -3.91 20.41 -11.84
C LEU A 133 -3.29 21.43 -12.79
N SER A 134 -2.64 21.01 -13.88
CA SER A 134 -2.19 21.98 -14.90
C SER A 134 -3.34 22.64 -15.70
N GLN A 135 -4.62 22.27 -15.47
CA GLN A 135 -5.74 22.91 -16.17
C GLN A 135 -6.63 23.87 -15.36
N LYS A 136 -6.68 23.83 -14.02
CA LYS A 136 -7.50 24.80 -13.24
C LYS A 136 -7.03 25.04 -11.81
N SER A 137 -6.28 26.13 -11.58
CA SER A 137 -6.46 27.10 -10.46
C SER A 137 -5.13 27.78 -10.09
N GLY A 138 -5.11 29.12 -10.14
CA GLY A 138 -3.89 29.93 -10.01
C GLY A 138 -3.23 30.02 -8.62
N ARG A 139 -1.98 30.50 -8.67
CA ARG A 139 -0.96 30.71 -7.62
C ARG A 139 -1.41 31.39 -6.32
N LEU A 140 -2.52 32.14 -6.33
CA LEU A 140 -2.94 32.97 -5.18
C LEU A 140 -3.65 32.19 -4.06
N LEU A 141 -4.13 30.97 -4.33
CA LEU A 141 -4.86 30.18 -3.33
C LEU A 141 -3.95 29.50 -2.29
N TRP A 142 -2.66 29.37 -2.60
CA TRP A 142 -1.70 28.62 -1.78
C TRP A 142 -1.33 29.34 -0.48
N ILE A 143 -1.14 30.67 -0.54
CA ILE A 143 -0.79 31.50 0.63
C ILE A 143 -1.97 31.60 1.62
N VAL A 144 -3.22 31.47 1.14
CA VAL A 144 -4.43 31.64 1.96
C VAL A 144 -4.83 30.36 2.70
N LEU A 145 -4.31 29.18 2.33
CA LEU A 145 -4.81 27.88 2.79
C LEU A 145 -3.91 27.12 3.79
N SER A 146 -2.85 27.73 4.32
CA SER A 146 -1.87 27.07 5.21
C SER A 146 -2.40 26.55 6.57
N LEU A 147 -3.72 26.55 6.85
CA LEU A 147 -4.27 26.11 8.13
C LEU A 147 -5.62 25.34 8.02
N ASN A 148 -5.80 24.38 7.10
CA ASN A 148 -6.99 23.53 7.12
C ASN A 148 -6.83 22.14 6.46
N LEU A 149 -7.65 21.15 6.83
CA LEU A 149 -7.64 19.76 6.30
C LEU A 149 -7.62 19.66 4.76
N LYS A 150 -8.11 20.68 4.06
CA LYS A 150 -8.11 20.78 2.59
C LYS A 150 -6.72 20.84 1.97
N SER A 151 -5.68 21.28 2.70
CA SER A 151 -4.30 21.26 2.20
C SER A 151 -3.75 19.84 2.13
N ILE A 152 -4.01 19.00 3.15
CA ILE A 152 -3.54 17.60 3.20
C ILE A 152 -4.13 16.76 2.07
N LEU A 153 -5.41 16.99 1.71
CA LEU A 153 -6.05 16.29 0.59
C LEU A 153 -5.42 16.65 -0.76
N ARG A 154 -4.98 17.89 -0.94
CA ARG A 154 -4.29 18.33 -2.18
C ARG A 154 -2.87 17.81 -2.27
N ILE A 155 -2.19 17.74 -1.12
CA ILE A 155 -0.84 17.18 -1.03
C ILE A 155 -0.80 15.75 -1.57
N LYS A 156 -1.85 14.95 -1.34
CA LYS A 156 -1.91 13.56 -1.81
C LYS A 156 -1.82 13.40 -3.33
N ASP A 157 -2.20 14.41 -4.13
CA ASP A 157 -2.22 14.32 -5.59
C ASP A 157 -0.82 14.44 -6.22
N ALA A 158 0.21 14.70 -5.41
CA ALA A 158 1.58 14.87 -5.86
C ALA A 158 2.23 13.54 -6.30
N SER A 159 2.76 13.47 -7.52
CA SER A 159 3.39 12.25 -8.04
C SER A 159 4.67 11.87 -7.30
N VAL A 160 5.37 12.85 -6.73
CA VAL A 160 6.47 12.61 -5.79
C VAL A 160 6.02 11.79 -4.57
N LEU A 161 4.81 12.04 -4.06
CA LEU A 161 4.27 11.35 -2.88
C LEU A 161 3.71 9.97 -3.23
N HIS A 162 3.32 9.73 -4.48
CA HIS A 162 3.00 8.37 -4.96
C HIS A 162 4.21 7.44 -4.82
N ASN A 163 5.42 7.90 -5.16
CA ASN A 163 6.65 7.13 -4.99
C ASN A 163 6.96 6.88 -3.51
N TRP A 164 6.80 7.90 -2.65
CA TRP A 164 6.94 7.74 -1.20
C TRP A 164 5.94 6.74 -0.62
N ALA A 165 4.68 6.78 -1.07
CA ALA A 165 3.66 5.81 -0.66
C ALA A 165 4.04 4.39 -1.09
N LEU A 166 4.53 4.21 -2.32
CA LEU A 166 5.01 2.92 -2.82
C LEU A 166 6.21 2.42 -2.01
N MET A 167 7.21 3.27 -1.80
CA MET A 167 8.43 2.93 -1.06
C MET A 167 8.10 2.54 0.38
N THR A 168 7.22 3.29 1.05
CA THR A 168 6.77 2.98 2.42
C THR A 168 6.01 1.66 2.47
N LEU A 169 5.18 1.36 1.46
CA LEU A 169 4.43 0.11 1.38
C LEU A 169 5.37 -1.10 1.22
N LEU A 170 6.33 -1.00 0.30
CA LEU A 170 7.23 -2.11 -0.06
C LEU A 170 8.39 -2.27 0.93
N ASN A 171 9.02 -1.18 1.33
CA ASN A 171 10.17 -1.16 2.24
C ASN A 171 10.08 0.04 3.21
N PRO A 172 9.28 -0.07 4.29
CA PRO A 172 9.07 1.03 5.22
C PRO A 172 10.32 1.43 5.99
N THR A 173 11.22 0.48 6.26
CA THR A 173 12.52 0.75 6.89
C THR A 173 13.34 1.70 6.02
N PHE A 174 13.50 1.35 4.74
CA PHE A 174 14.20 2.17 3.77
C PHE A 174 13.55 3.55 3.58
N SER A 175 12.22 3.63 3.62
CA SER A 175 11.52 4.92 3.57
C SER A 175 11.88 5.81 4.76
N VAL A 176 11.99 5.26 5.98
CA VAL A 176 12.35 6.05 7.17
C VAL A 176 13.81 6.48 7.14
N GLU A 177 14.71 5.62 6.66
CA GLU A 177 16.12 5.97 6.44
C GLU A 177 16.26 7.17 5.50
N ASN A 178 15.56 7.17 4.35
CA ASN A 178 15.59 8.31 3.43
C ASN A 178 15.03 9.59 4.06
N LEU A 179 13.95 9.49 4.85
CA LEU A 179 13.44 10.65 5.59
C LEU A 179 14.50 11.20 6.57
N LYS A 180 15.31 10.33 7.16
CA LYS A 180 16.42 10.75 8.04
C LYS A 180 17.55 11.39 7.27
N TYR A 181 17.95 10.85 6.12
CA TYR A 181 18.92 11.50 5.24
C TYR A 181 18.48 12.87 4.74
N MET A 182 17.17 13.08 4.57
CA MET A 182 16.59 14.38 4.21
C MET A 182 16.41 15.32 5.41
N GLY A 183 16.79 14.90 6.63
CA GLY A 183 16.74 15.73 7.81
C GLY A 183 15.39 15.79 8.53
N TYR A 184 14.57 14.73 8.46
CA TYR A 184 13.31 14.67 9.19
C TYR A 184 13.50 14.94 10.70
N PRO A 185 12.91 16.03 11.24
CA PRO A 185 13.27 16.55 12.56
C PRO A 185 12.62 15.78 13.72
N GLY A 186 11.56 15.02 13.43
CA GLY A 186 10.84 14.23 14.42
C GLY A 186 11.52 12.89 14.72
N ASP A 187 11.00 12.17 15.71
CA ASP A 187 11.40 10.77 15.93
C ASP A 187 11.03 9.91 14.71
N PRO A 188 11.91 9.04 14.20
CA PRO A 188 11.63 8.25 13.00
C PRO A 188 10.36 7.38 13.10
N SER A 189 9.97 6.93 14.30
CA SER A 189 8.73 6.18 14.48
C SER A 189 7.47 7.03 14.31
N SER A 190 7.57 8.36 14.48
CA SER A 190 6.47 9.31 14.24
C SER A 190 6.17 9.55 12.75
N ALA A 191 7.12 9.22 11.87
CA ALA A 191 6.97 9.42 10.44
C ALA A 191 6.04 8.39 9.78
N ILE A 192 5.85 7.24 10.44
CA ILE A 192 5.09 6.12 9.91
C ILE A 192 4.02 5.63 10.89
N ARG A 193 2.98 5.02 10.34
CA ARG A 193 1.90 4.40 11.10
C ARG A 193 1.69 2.98 10.60
N VAL A 194 1.67 2.03 11.51
CA VAL A 194 1.22 0.66 11.22
C VAL A 194 -0.30 0.62 11.26
N THR A 195 -0.94 0.16 10.18
CA THR A 195 -2.39 0.03 10.12
C THR A 195 -2.87 -1.09 11.02
N ARG A 196 -4.13 -1.04 11.49
CA ARG A 196 -4.71 -2.18 12.21
C ARG A 196 -4.83 -3.42 11.32
N ARG A 197 -4.99 -4.58 11.96
CA ARG A 197 -5.18 -5.86 11.26
C ARG A 197 -6.44 -5.84 10.40
N ARG A 198 -6.35 -6.40 9.20
CA ARG A 198 -7.46 -6.45 8.22
C ARG A 198 -8.69 -7.16 8.77
N HIS A 199 -8.51 -8.18 9.62
CA HIS A 199 -9.64 -8.85 10.25
C HIS A 199 -10.49 -7.91 11.14
N VAL A 200 -9.87 -6.89 11.75
CA VAL A 200 -10.56 -5.89 12.56
C VAL A 200 -11.34 -4.93 11.65
N ASP A 201 -10.74 -4.49 10.54
CA ASP A 201 -11.42 -3.68 9.51
C ASP A 201 -12.68 -4.38 8.99
N ARG A 202 -12.57 -5.68 8.70
CA ARG A 202 -13.71 -6.49 8.22
C ARG A 202 -14.85 -6.55 9.21
N LYS A 203 -14.55 -6.82 10.49
CA LYS A 203 -15.57 -6.85 11.57
C LYS A 203 -16.27 -5.50 11.73
N LYS A 204 -15.54 -4.40 11.53
CA LYS A 204 -16.08 -3.03 11.62
C LYS A 204 -16.71 -2.53 10.32
N GLN A 205 -16.57 -3.27 9.21
CA GLN A 205 -16.93 -2.85 7.85
C GLN A 205 -16.43 -1.45 7.49
N HIS A 206 -15.25 -1.09 7.99
CA HIS A 206 -14.64 0.21 7.76
C HIS A 206 -13.13 0.04 7.75
N SER A 207 -12.46 0.52 6.71
CA SER A 207 -11.00 0.50 6.61
C SER A 207 -10.43 1.88 6.95
N GLU A 208 -9.39 1.91 7.78
CA GLU A 208 -8.62 3.13 8.07
C GLU A 208 -7.37 3.27 7.18
N ARG A 209 -7.20 2.38 6.20
CA ARG A 209 -6.07 2.43 5.26
C ARG A 209 -6.23 3.60 4.30
N ASN A 210 -5.14 4.30 4.05
CA ASN A 210 -5.03 5.31 3.00
C ASN A 210 -4.34 4.77 1.75
N VAL A 211 -3.54 3.72 1.90
CA VAL A 211 -2.84 3.06 0.80
C VAL A 211 -3.45 1.67 0.63
N LEU A 212 -4.02 1.41 -0.56
CA LEU A 212 -4.65 0.15 -0.91
C LEU A 212 -3.81 -0.55 -1.97
N GLN A 213 -3.51 -1.83 -1.78
CA GLN A 213 -2.75 -2.62 -2.73
C GLN A 213 -3.67 -3.54 -3.56
N CYS A 214 -3.62 -3.40 -4.88
CA CYS A 214 -4.39 -4.19 -5.82
C CYS A 214 -3.46 -5.10 -6.64
N PHE A 215 -3.69 -6.41 -6.61
CA PHE A 215 -2.96 -7.36 -7.43
C PHE A 215 -3.70 -7.59 -8.75
N ILE A 216 -2.99 -7.39 -9.86
CA ILE A 216 -3.51 -7.58 -11.22
C ILE A 216 -3.00 -8.92 -11.75
N PHE A 217 -3.93 -9.84 -11.98
CA PHE A 217 -3.72 -11.16 -12.54
C PHE A 217 -4.29 -11.24 -13.96
N GLY A 218 -3.84 -12.25 -14.71
CA GLY A 218 -4.33 -12.53 -16.06
C GLY A 218 -3.20 -13.09 -16.94
N PRO A 219 -3.54 -13.74 -18.06
CA PRO A 219 -2.56 -14.33 -18.97
C PRO A 219 -1.76 -13.26 -19.73
N MET A 220 -0.73 -13.71 -20.45
CA MET A 220 -0.01 -12.90 -21.43
C MET A 220 -0.97 -12.20 -22.40
N LYS A 221 -0.64 -10.95 -22.76
CA LYS A 221 -1.42 -10.12 -23.72
C LYS A 221 -2.87 -9.77 -23.32
N ALA A 222 -3.34 -10.14 -22.12
CA ALA A 222 -4.67 -9.80 -21.62
C ALA A 222 -4.93 -8.29 -21.45
N GLY A 223 -3.90 -7.45 -21.44
CA GLY A 223 -4.04 -6.00 -21.27
C GLY A 223 -3.67 -5.46 -19.88
N LYS A 224 -3.04 -6.29 -19.01
CA LYS A 224 -2.61 -5.90 -17.66
C LYS A 224 -1.76 -4.63 -17.64
N SER A 225 -0.67 -4.60 -18.43
CA SER A 225 0.24 -3.45 -18.46
C SER A 225 -0.41 -2.20 -19.07
N ALA A 226 -1.35 -2.37 -20.00
CA ALA A 226 -2.13 -1.26 -20.56
C ALA A 226 -3.02 -0.62 -19.49
N LEU A 227 -3.65 -1.44 -18.63
CA LEU A 227 -4.41 -0.96 -17.47
C LEU A 227 -3.51 -0.16 -16.51
N LEU A 228 -2.33 -0.68 -16.15
CA LEU A 228 -1.35 0.05 -15.30
C LEU A 228 -0.92 1.37 -15.93
N ASN A 229 -0.56 1.37 -17.22
CA ASN A 229 -0.14 2.56 -17.94
C ASN A 229 -1.25 3.63 -17.96
N SER A 230 -2.50 3.22 -18.21
CA SER A 230 -3.64 4.14 -18.21
C SER A 230 -3.87 4.80 -16.84
N PHE A 231 -3.56 4.09 -15.75
CA PHE A 231 -3.72 4.60 -14.40
C PHE A 231 -2.78 5.76 -14.06
N ILE A 232 -1.62 5.82 -14.71
CA ILE A 232 -0.60 6.86 -14.53
C ILE A 232 -0.50 7.79 -15.74
N GLY A 233 -1.57 7.89 -16.54
CA GLY A 233 -1.69 8.84 -17.64
C GLY A 233 -0.80 8.54 -18.86
N ARG A 234 -0.21 7.35 -18.97
CA ARG A 234 0.61 6.98 -20.12
C ARG A 234 -0.26 6.64 -21.33
N PRO A 235 0.12 7.10 -22.54
CA PRO A 235 -0.63 6.78 -23.74
C PRO A 235 -0.61 5.28 -24.01
N TYR A 236 -1.67 4.80 -24.67
CA TYR A 236 -1.74 3.42 -25.15
C TYR A 236 -0.58 3.15 -26.14
N SER A 237 -0.06 1.92 -26.09
CA SER A 237 0.97 1.44 -27.00
C SER A 237 0.62 0.02 -27.45
N GLU A 238 0.69 -0.21 -28.75
CA GLU A 238 0.51 -1.54 -29.35
C GLU A 238 1.73 -2.45 -29.14
N VAL A 239 2.87 -1.88 -28.74
CA VAL A 239 4.12 -2.63 -28.54
C VAL A 239 3.99 -3.53 -27.31
N TYR A 240 3.97 -4.84 -27.54
CA TYR A 240 3.96 -5.83 -26.47
C TYR A 240 5.37 -6.10 -25.95
N ASN A 241 5.58 -5.81 -24.67
CA ASN A 241 6.78 -6.20 -23.94
C ASN A 241 6.38 -7.20 -22.85
N PRO A 242 6.88 -8.46 -22.90
CA PRO A 242 6.63 -9.43 -21.85
C PRO A 242 7.07 -8.93 -20.47
N THR A 243 6.21 -9.09 -19.47
CA THR A 243 6.49 -8.75 -18.08
C THR A 243 7.28 -9.88 -17.41
N SER A 244 8.60 -9.72 -17.23
CA SER A 244 9.45 -10.71 -16.55
C SER A 244 9.47 -10.55 -15.03
N GLU A 245 9.18 -9.35 -14.54
CA GLU A 245 9.17 -8.98 -13.11
C GLU A 245 7.89 -8.22 -12.77
N ASP A 246 7.52 -8.20 -11.50
CA ASP A 246 6.35 -7.45 -11.06
C ASP A 246 6.48 -5.96 -11.38
N ARG A 247 5.43 -5.40 -11.97
CA ARG A 247 5.34 -3.99 -12.31
C ARG A 247 4.37 -3.29 -11.38
N TYR A 248 4.67 -2.04 -11.04
CA TYR A 248 3.84 -1.23 -10.17
C TYR A 248 3.29 -0.02 -10.91
N ALA A 249 2.13 0.45 -10.49
CA ALA A 249 1.57 1.75 -10.85
C ALA A 249 0.84 2.33 -9.63
N VAL A 250 1.09 3.59 -9.30
CA VAL A 250 0.56 4.27 -8.12
C VAL A 250 0.02 5.62 -8.52
N ASN A 251 -1.22 5.85 -8.12
CA ASN A 251 -1.90 7.12 -8.27
C ASN A 251 -2.97 7.25 -7.18
N VAL A 252 -3.56 8.43 -7.06
CA VAL A 252 -4.70 8.69 -6.18
C VAL A 252 -6.01 8.42 -6.91
N VAL A 253 -6.96 7.86 -6.16
CA VAL A 253 -8.35 7.69 -6.57
C VAL A 253 -9.25 8.48 -5.62
N ASP A 254 -10.08 9.35 -6.19
CA ASP A 254 -11.08 10.14 -5.47
C ASP A 254 -12.33 9.28 -5.22
N ILE A 255 -12.60 8.90 -3.96
CA ILE A 255 -13.85 8.20 -3.57
C ILE A 255 -14.95 9.21 -3.31
N SER A 256 -14.60 10.32 -2.67
CA SER A 256 -15.49 11.44 -2.41
C SER A 256 -14.68 12.74 -2.40
N ARG A 257 -15.36 13.88 -2.33
CA ARG A 257 -14.69 15.21 -2.28
C ARG A 257 -13.66 15.34 -1.16
N GLU A 258 -13.77 14.54 -0.10
CA GLU A 258 -12.90 14.61 1.08
C GLU A 258 -12.20 13.28 1.39
N ASN A 259 -12.40 12.23 0.59
CA ASN A 259 -11.79 10.93 0.79
C ASN A 259 -11.03 10.50 -0.46
N LYS A 260 -9.70 10.55 -0.36
CA LYS A 260 -8.74 10.15 -1.39
C LYS A 260 -7.88 9.00 -0.88
N LYS A 261 -7.69 7.97 -1.70
CA LYS A 261 -6.81 6.83 -1.42
C LYS A 261 -5.70 6.75 -2.44
N TYR A 262 -4.51 6.41 -1.99
CA TYR A 262 -3.48 5.89 -2.87
C TYR A 262 -3.86 4.47 -3.24
N LEU A 263 -3.95 4.19 -4.54
CA LEU A 263 -4.13 2.84 -5.06
C LEU A 263 -2.79 2.41 -5.67
N VAL A 264 -2.26 1.29 -5.21
CA VAL A 264 -1.04 0.67 -5.73
C VAL A 264 -1.43 -0.56 -6.51
N LEU A 265 -1.36 -0.47 -7.84
CA LEU A 265 -1.52 -1.61 -8.74
C LEU A 265 -0.20 -2.36 -8.81
N ARG A 266 -0.25 -3.69 -8.64
CA ARG A 266 0.88 -4.60 -8.83
C ARG A 266 0.49 -5.63 -9.89
N GLU A 267 1.07 -5.51 -11.07
CA GLU A 267 0.98 -6.54 -12.11
C GLU A 267 1.82 -7.75 -11.69
N ILE A 268 1.16 -8.90 -11.56
CA ILE A 268 1.82 -10.18 -11.28
C ILE A 268 2.14 -10.85 -12.61
N SER A 269 3.40 -11.19 -12.83
CA SER A 269 3.82 -11.99 -14.00
C SER A 269 3.30 -13.43 -13.88
N GLU A 270 3.23 -14.18 -14.98
CA GLU A 270 2.78 -15.59 -14.94
C GLU A 270 3.67 -16.44 -14.02
N ASP A 271 4.99 -16.28 -14.10
CA ASP A 271 5.95 -16.93 -13.19
C ASP A 271 5.80 -16.45 -11.74
N GLY A 272 5.36 -15.20 -11.55
CA GLY A 272 5.06 -14.59 -10.26
C GLY A 272 3.90 -15.27 -9.54
N VAL A 273 2.90 -15.80 -10.27
CA VAL A 273 1.75 -16.49 -9.68
C VAL A 273 2.19 -17.73 -8.89
N THR A 274 3.08 -18.54 -9.45
CA THR A 274 3.58 -19.75 -8.78
C THR A 274 4.32 -19.40 -7.48
N LYS A 275 5.17 -18.37 -7.51
CA LYS A 275 5.87 -17.87 -6.32
C LYS A 275 4.89 -17.32 -5.27
N LEU A 276 3.84 -16.64 -5.71
CA LEU A 276 2.79 -16.09 -4.85
C LEU A 276 2.02 -17.21 -4.15
N LEU A 277 1.58 -18.24 -4.87
CA LEU A 277 0.83 -19.37 -4.31
C LEU A 277 1.69 -20.24 -3.38
N ALA A 278 3.00 -20.30 -3.60
CA ALA A 278 3.92 -21.01 -2.71
C ALA A 278 4.06 -20.35 -1.32
N ASN A 279 3.86 -19.03 -1.23
CA ASN A 279 3.96 -18.29 0.02
C ASN A 279 2.58 -18.10 0.68
N ARG A 280 2.42 -18.60 1.91
CA ARG A 280 1.17 -18.51 2.68
C ARG A 280 0.77 -17.08 3.05
N GLU A 281 1.70 -16.15 3.11
CA GLU A 281 1.46 -14.77 3.51
C GLU A 281 1.34 -13.81 2.31
N SER A 282 1.43 -14.32 1.09
CA SER A 282 1.54 -13.49 -0.11
C SER A 282 0.31 -12.62 -0.38
N LEU A 283 -0.89 -13.08 -0.01
CA LEU A 283 -2.14 -12.33 -0.11
C LEU A 283 -2.40 -11.42 1.10
N ALA A 284 -1.58 -11.49 2.14
CA ALA A 284 -1.78 -10.71 3.35
C ALA A 284 -1.67 -9.19 3.10
N SER A 285 -0.85 -8.76 2.12
CA SER A 285 -0.75 -7.36 1.72
C SER A 285 -1.80 -6.95 0.68
N CYS A 286 -2.40 -7.90 -0.06
CA CYS A 286 -3.35 -7.64 -1.14
C CYS A 286 -4.73 -7.25 -0.59
N ASP A 287 -5.19 -6.03 -0.89
CA ASP A 287 -6.51 -5.54 -0.47
C ASP A 287 -7.62 -5.91 -1.46
N ILE A 288 -7.28 -6.12 -2.73
CA ILE A 288 -8.18 -6.55 -3.80
C ILE A 288 -7.42 -7.22 -4.95
N ALA A 289 -7.97 -8.30 -5.50
CA ALA A 289 -7.46 -8.96 -6.69
C ALA A 289 -8.31 -8.62 -7.92
N VAL A 290 -7.67 -8.30 -9.04
CA VAL A 290 -8.34 -8.03 -10.32
C VAL A 290 -7.82 -9.03 -11.35
N PHE A 291 -8.75 -9.70 -12.03
CA PHE A 291 -8.45 -10.69 -13.06
C PHE A 291 -8.79 -10.11 -14.42
N VAL A 292 -7.76 -9.85 -15.23
CA VAL A 292 -7.90 -9.23 -16.55
C VAL A 292 -7.85 -10.31 -17.61
N HIS A 293 -8.85 -10.32 -18.48
CA HIS A 293 -8.83 -11.12 -19.70
C HIS A 293 -9.04 -10.24 -20.93
N ASP A 294 -8.55 -10.69 -22.07
CA ASP A 294 -8.92 -10.14 -23.37
C ASP A 294 -10.35 -10.59 -23.72
N ARG A 295 -11.22 -9.63 -24.05
CA ARG A 295 -12.63 -9.91 -24.40
C ARG A 295 -12.79 -10.70 -25.71
N SER A 296 -11.81 -10.62 -26.60
CA SER A 296 -11.80 -11.29 -27.89
C SER A 296 -11.23 -12.72 -27.84
N ASP A 297 -10.63 -13.13 -26.72
CA ASP A 297 -9.89 -14.39 -26.58
C ASP A 297 -10.46 -15.32 -25.50
N GLU A 298 -11.03 -16.45 -25.94
CA GLU A 298 -11.60 -17.48 -25.06
C GLU A 298 -10.55 -18.16 -24.16
N SER A 299 -9.32 -18.34 -24.66
CA SER A 299 -8.23 -18.89 -23.86
C SER A 299 -7.84 -17.93 -22.75
N SER A 300 -7.90 -16.62 -23.04
CA SER A 300 -7.64 -15.58 -22.03
C SER A 300 -8.69 -15.58 -20.92
N TRP A 301 -9.97 -15.79 -21.26
CA TRP A 301 -11.05 -15.93 -20.28
C TRP A 301 -10.85 -17.15 -19.38
N SER A 302 -10.57 -18.30 -19.99
CA SER A 302 -10.41 -19.58 -19.29
C SER A 302 -9.26 -19.51 -18.28
N ALA A 303 -8.09 -19.01 -18.71
CA ALA A 303 -6.93 -18.84 -17.83
C ALA A 303 -7.20 -17.86 -16.68
N SER A 304 -7.88 -16.75 -16.94
CA SER A 304 -8.20 -15.76 -15.90
C SER A 304 -9.19 -16.29 -14.86
N SER A 305 -10.16 -17.09 -15.31
CA SER A 305 -11.14 -17.74 -14.44
C SER A 305 -10.48 -18.80 -13.54
N GLU A 306 -9.56 -19.58 -14.08
CA GLU A 306 -8.77 -20.54 -13.31
C GLU A 306 -7.90 -19.84 -12.26
N LEU A 307 -7.22 -18.75 -12.64
CA LEU A 307 -6.45 -17.92 -11.71
C LEU A 307 -7.32 -17.39 -10.56
N LEU A 308 -8.56 -16.97 -10.84
CA LEU A 308 -9.50 -16.51 -9.82
C LEU A 308 -9.79 -17.59 -8.80
N LEU A 309 -10.12 -18.80 -9.25
CA LEU A 309 -10.41 -19.93 -8.37
C LEU A 309 -9.18 -20.30 -7.52
N ASN A 310 -7.99 -20.34 -8.13
CA ASN A 310 -6.75 -20.66 -7.44
C ASN A 310 -6.40 -19.62 -6.36
N ILE A 311 -6.53 -18.32 -6.67
CA ILE A 311 -6.27 -17.24 -5.72
C ILE A 311 -7.31 -17.19 -4.61
N ALA A 312 -8.60 -17.40 -4.93
CA ALA A 312 -9.67 -17.47 -3.94
C ALA A 312 -9.45 -18.64 -2.96
N ALA A 313 -9.12 -19.83 -3.48
CA ALA A 313 -8.81 -21.01 -2.66
C ALA A 313 -7.57 -20.78 -1.79
N HIS A 314 -6.50 -20.17 -2.32
CA HIS A 314 -5.31 -19.82 -1.54
C HIS A 314 -5.63 -18.85 -0.41
N GLY A 315 -6.42 -17.81 -0.69
CA GLY A 315 -6.86 -16.85 0.30
C GLY A 315 -7.68 -17.49 1.43
N GLU A 316 -8.54 -18.45 1.11
CA GLU A 316 -9.27 -19.22 2.12
C GLU A 316 -8.35 -20.10 2.98
N ASN A 317 -7.46 -20.86 2.34
CA ASN A 317 -6.54 -21.78 3.03
C ASN A 317 -5.54 -21.07 3.96
N THR A 318 -5.22 -19.82 3.64
CA THR A 318 -4.26 -19.00 4.40
C THR A 318 -4.93 -18.05 5.40
N GLY A 319 -6.25 -17.84 5.28
CA GLY A 319 -6.98 -16.84 6.06
C GLY A 319 -6.87 -15.41 5.51
N PHE A 320 -6.20 -15.22 4.36
CA PHE A 320 -6.06 -13.94 3.66
C PHE A 320 -6.97 -13.87 2.42
N GLN A 321 -8.24 -14.25 2.55
CA GLN A 321 -9.26 -14.07 1.51
C GLN A 321 -9.24 -12.63 1.00
N VAL A 322 -9.47 -12.38 -0.28
CA VAL A 322 -9.48 -11.03 -0.86
C VAL A 322 -10.73 -10.83 -1.71
N PRO A 323 -11.29 -9.60 -1.80
CA PRO A 323 -12.30 -9.31 -2.80
C PRO A 323 -11.70 -9.44 -4.20
N CYS A 324 -12.52 -9.89 -5.15
CA CYS A 324 -12.12 -10.12 -6.52
C CYS A 324 -13.02 -9.35 -7.50
N LEU A 325 -12.42 -8.82 -8.57
CA LEU A 325 -13.13 -8.26 -9.72
C LEU A 325 -12.58 -8.89 -11.00
N ILE A 326 -13.44 -9.02 -12.01
CA ILE A 326 -13.03 -9.46 -13.34
C ILE A 326 -13.15 -8.27 -14.30
N VAL A 327 -12.14 -8.10 -15.15
CA VAL A 327 -12.04 -7.04 -16.15
C VAL A 327 -11.95 -7.67 -17.53
N ALA A 328 -12.89 -7.32 -18.40
CA ALA A 328 -12.89 -7.67 -19.81
C ALA A 328 -12.23 -6.53 -20.59
N ALA A 329 -10.93 -6.65 -20.84
CA ALA A 329 -10.14 -5.65 -21.55
C ALA A 329 -10.32 -5.75 -23.07
N LYS A 330 -9.90 -4.68 -23.77
CA LYS A 330 -9.99 -4.53 -25.23
C LYS A 330 -11.44 -4.57 -25.75
N ASP A 331 -12.32 -3.88 -25.04
CA ASP A 331 -13.75 -3.79 -25.39
C ASP A 331 -14.02 -3.09 -26.74
N ASP A 332 -13.00 -2.45 -27.30
CA ASP A 332 -12.97 -1.92 -28.67
C ASP A 332 -12.94 -3.01 -29.75
N GLN A 333 -12.70 -4.27 -29.38
CA GLN A 333 -12.63 -5.41 -30.29
C GLN A 333 -13.92 -6.24 -30.27
N ASP A 334 -14.22 -6.89 -31.38
CA ASP A 334 -15.42 -7.73 -31.51
C ASP A 334 -15.42 -8.86 -30.47
N SER A 335 -16.47 -8.91 -29.67
CA SER A 335 -16.60 -9.90 -28.60
C SER A 335 -16.99 -11.26 -29.14
N PHE A 336 -16.41 -12.33 -28.58
CA PHE A 336 -16.88 -13.68 -28.86
C PHE A 336 -18.11 -14.06 -28.03
N THR A 337 -19.10 -14.71 -28.66
CA THR A 337 -20.42 -15.00 -28.06
C THR A 337 -20.36 -15.91 -26.82
N MET A 338 -19.43 -16.88 -26.76
CA MET A 338 -19.32 -17.79 -25.60
C MET A 338 -18.61 -17.16 -24.39
N ALA A 339 -17.76 -16.15 -24.59
CA ALA A 339 -17.12 -15.43 -23.48
C ALA A 339 -18.16 -14.72 -22.60
N ILE A 340 -19.22 -14.18 -23.21
CA ILE A 340 -20.35 -13.55 -22.52
C ILE A 340 -21.15 -14.58 -21.69
N GLN A 341 -21.35 -15.79 -22.23
CA GLN A 341 -22.06 -16.85 -21.51
C GLN A 341 -21.22 -17.42 -20.35
N GLY A 342 -19.93 -17.69 -20.57
CA GLY A 342 -18.99 -18.14 -19.54
C GLY A 342 -18.84 -17.16 -18.39
N ALA A 343 -18.73 -15.86 -18.70
CA ALA A 343 -18.71 -14.77 -17.74
C ALA A 343 -19.92 -14.75 -16.81
N ASN A 344 -21.12 -14.91 -17.37
CA ASN A 344 -22.35 -14.92 -16.61
C ASN A 344 -22.46 -16.15 -15.70
N MET A 345 -21.98 -17.32 -16.14
CA MET A 345 -21.98 -18.54 -15.33
C MET A 345 -21.04 -18.43 -14.13
N VAL A 346 -19.78 -18.02 -14.35
CA VAL A 346 -18.80 -17.86 -13.26
C VAL A 346 -19.26 -16.80 -12.25
N SER A 347 -19.84 -15.68 -12.71
CA SER A 347 -20.39 -14.64 -11.84
C SER A 347 -21.51 -15.17 -10.94
N GLN A 348 -22.40 -16.01 -11.47
CA GLN A 348 -23.49 -16.62 -10.71
C GLN A 348 -22.98 -17.64 -9.68
N ASP A 349 -22.02 -18.47 -10.04
CA ASP A 349 -21.52 -19.55 -9.18
C ASP A 349 -20.55 -19.04 -8.09
N THR A 350 -19.71 -18.05 -8.40
CA THR A 350 -18.65 -17.55 -7.50
C THR A 350 -19.02 -16.29 -6.71
N ARG A 351 -20.21 -15.71 -6.96
CA ARG A 351 -20.69 -14.43 -6.38
C ARG A 351 -19.79 -13.22 -6.69
N VAL A 352 -19.01 -13.30 -7.75
CA VAL A 352 -18.18 -12.21 -8.26
C VAL A 352 -19.04 -11.33 -9.17
N GLU A 353 -18.84 -10.01 -9.13
CA GLU A 353 -19.53 -9.08 -10.04
C GLU A 353 -19.29 -9.46 -11.50
N ALA A 354 -20.26 -9.19 -12.38
CA ALA A 354 -20.10 -9.43 -13.82
C ALA A 354 -18.83 -8.73 -14.36
N PRO A 355 -18.12 -9.32 -15.34
CA PRO A 355 -16.89 -8.72 -15.86
C PRO A 355 -17.10 -7.29 -16.33
N VAL A 356 -16.23 -6.39 -15.88
CA VAL A 356 -16.29 -4.96 -16.22
C VAL A 356 -15.59 -4.74 -17.56
N PRO A 357 -16.32 -4.35 -18.62
CA PRO A 357 -15.71 -4.07 -19.91
C PRO A 357 -14.93 -2.76 -19.87
N ILE A 358 -13.71 -2.77 -20.40
CA ILE A 358 -12.88 -1.57 -20.54
C ILE A 358 -12.17 -1.54 -21.90
N SER A 359 -12.02 -0.34 -22.44
CA SER A 359 -11.08 -0.08 -23.54
C SER A 359 -10.12 1.03 -23.15
N VAL A 360 -8.86 0.65 -22.94
CA VAL A 360 -7.77 1.61 -22.70
C VAL A 360 -7.48 2.41 -23.98
N GLN A 361 -7.65 1.80 -25.16
CA GLN A 361 -7.41 2.45 -26.44
C GLN A 361 -8.41 3.59 -26.71
N LEU A 362 -9.68 3.40 -26.35
CA LEU A 362 -10.71 4.43 -26.51
C LEU A 362 -10.69 5.50 -25.40
N GLY A 363 -9.78 5.38 -24.42
CA GLY A 363 -9.64 6.35 -23.34
C GLY A 363 -10.80 6.34 -22.33
N ASP A 364 -11.62 5.28 -22.32
CA ASP A 364 -12.74 5.12 -21.39
C ASP A 364 -12.47 3.95 -20.42
N PRO A 365 -11.70 4.16 -19.35
CA PRO A 365 -11.49 3.15 -18.33
C PRO A 365 -12.74 2.91 -17.45
N ASN A 366 -13.95 3.40 -17.80
CA ASN A 366 -15.22 3.09 -17.11
C ASN A 366 -15.18 3.28 -15.57
N ASN A 367 -14.37 4.24 -15.12
CA ASN A 367 -14.11 4.49 -13.69
C ASN A 367 -13.70 3.21 -12.91
N ILE A 368 -12.99 2.28 -13.58
CA ILE A 368 -12.59 0.97 -13.02
C ILE A 368 -11.79 1.14 -11.73
N PHE A 369 -10.93 2.17 -11.64
CA PHE A 369 -10.13 2.43 -10.45
C PHE A 369 -10.98 2.82 -9.24
N HIS A 370 -12.05 3.60 -9.43
CA HIS A 370 -13.02 3.87 -8.37
C HIS A 370 -13.76 2.61 -7.94
N ARG A 371 -14.14 1.74 -8.89
CA ARG A 371 -14.77 0.43 -8.57
C ARG A 371 -13.82 -0.46 -7.77
N ILE A 372 -12.55 -0.55 -8.14
CA ILE A 372 -11.50 -1.27 -7.42
C ILE A 372 -11.40 -0.77 -5.98
N VAL A 373 -11.30 0.54 -5.78
CA VAL A 373 -11.21 1.13 -4.43
C VAL A 373 -12.48 0.88 -3.63
N THR A 374 -13.65 1.04 -4.24
CA THR A 374 -14.95 0.79 -3.59
C THR A 374 -15.08 -0.65 -3.12
N ALA A 375 -14.67 -1.62 -3.96
CA ALA A 375 -14.69 -3.04 -3.63
C ALA A 375 -13.66 -3.40 -2.55
N ALA A 376 -12.49 -2.76 -2.54
CA ALA A 376 -11.48 -2.91 -1.49
C ALA A 376 -11.93 -2.35 -0.13
N GLU A 377 -12.69 -1.23 -0.12
CA GLU A 377 -13.27 -0.67 1.12
C GLU A 377 -14.45 -1.49 1.65
N HIS A 378 -15.15 -2.23 0.77
CA HIS A 378 -16.31 -3.07 1.12
C HIS A 378 -16.06 -4.54 0.76
N PRO A 379 -15.05 -5.20 1.33
CA PRO A 379 -14.60 -6.51 0.88
C PRO A 379 -15.67 -7.59 1.05
N HIS A 380 -16.57 -7.44 2.03
CA HIS A 380 -17.66 -8.38 2.31
C HIS A 380 -18.66 -8.55 1.15
N LEU A 381 -18.70 -7.61 0.21
CA LEU A 381 -19.57 -7.68 -0.97
C LEU A 381 -18.95 -8.45 -2.14
N ASN A 382 -17.62 -8.56 -2.18
CA ASN A 382 -16.88 -9.01 -3.37
C ASN A 382 -15.89 -10.15 -3.11
N ILE A 383 -15.88 -10.75 -1.92
CA ILE A 383 -15.10 -11.97 -1.65
C ILE A 383 -15.78 -13.17 -2.32
N PRO A 384 -15.11 -13.90 -3.23
CA PRO A 384 -15.68 -15.08 -3.87
C PRO A 384 -16.01 -16.16 -2.84
N LYS A 385 -17.07 -16.93 -3.11
CA LYS A 385 -17.34 -18.16 -2.37
C LYS A 385 -16.68 -19.34 -3.09
N THR A 386 -15.96 -20.16 -2.33
CA THR A 386 -15.32 -21.41 -2.76
C THR A 386 -16.06 -22.60 -2.16
N GLU A 387 -16.06 -23.74 -2.85
CA GLU A 387 -16.74 -24.96 -2.37
C GLU A 387 -16.18 -25.49 -1.04
N VAL A 388 -14.90 -25.22 -0.76
CA VAL A 388 -14.23 -25.57 0.50
C VAL A 388 -14.88 -24.86 1.71
N GLY A 389 -15.37 -23.63 1.52
CA GLY A 389 -16.08 -22.85 2.53
C GLY A 389 -17.44 -23.41 2.92
N ASN A 390 -18.12 -24.09 1.99
CA ASN A 390 -19.36 -24.82 2.29
C ASN A 390 -19.12 -26.00 3.25
N GLY A 391 -17.92 -26.60 3.21
CA GLY A 391 -17.53 -27.67 4.15
C GLY A 391 -17.15 -27.16 5.54
N LEU A 392 -16.52 -25.99 5.64
CA LEU A 392 -16.07 -25.40 6.91
C LEU A 392 -17.21 -24.73 7.69
N MET A 393 -18.15 -24.05 7.01
CA MET A 393 -19.35 -23.52 7.68
C MET A 393 -20.21 -24.64 8.29
N ASN A 394 -20.21 -25.84 7.68
CA ASN A 394 -20.92 -27.00 8.22
C ASN A 394 -20.18 -27.66 9.40
N ARG A 395 -18.84 -27.55 9.49
CA ARG A 395 -18.07 -28.01 10.67
C ARG A 395 -18.18 -27.06 11.86
N SER A 396 -18.31 -25.75 11.66
CA SER A 396 -18.49 -24.78 12.75
C SER A 396 -19.84 -24.95 13.46
N LEU A 397 -20.90 -25.31 12.73
CA LEU A 397 -22.22 -25.64 13.30
C LEU A 397 -22.23 -26.97 14.09
N MET A 398 -21.34 -27.93 13.77
CA MET A 398 -21.20 -29.16 14.57
C MET A 398 -20.55 -28.93 15.94
N PHE A 399 -19.67 -27.93 16.11
CA PHE A 399 -19.02 -27.69 17.41
C PHE A 399 -19.91 -26.92 18.40
N VAL A 400 -20.88 -26.13 17.91
CA VAL A 400 -21.82 -25.42 18.79
C VAL A 400 -22.94 -26.35 19.29
N SER A 401 -23.35 -27.34 18.50
CA SER A 401 -24.42 -28.28 18.89
C SER A 401 -23.98 -29.31 19.94
N VAL A 402 -22.74 -29.82 19.88
CA VAL A 402 -22.23 -30.78 20.87
C VAL A 402 -21.95 -30.10 22.22
N GLY A 403 -21.48 -28.85 22.23
CA GLY A 403 -21.22 -28.09 23.46
C GLY A 403 -22.50 -27.76 24.25
N VAL A 404 -23.56 -27.36 23.56
CA VAL A 404 -24.85 -27.02 24.22
C VAL A 404 -25.57 -28.29 24.72
N ALA A 405 -25.48 -29.40 23.98
CA ALA A 405 -26.05 -30.68 24.42
C ALA A 405 -25.32 -31.25 25.65
N ALA A 406 -23.99 -31.12 25.71
CA ALA A 406 -23.21 -31.58 26.86
C ALA A 406 -23.46 -30.74 28.12
N VAL A 407 -23.55 -29.41 27.99
CA VAL A 407 -23.81 -28.52 29.13
C VAL A 407 -25.23 -28.69 29.68
N THR A 408 -26.22 -28.91 28.80
CA THR A 408 -27.60 -29.19 29.22
C THR A 408 -27.73 -30.56 29.88
N ALA A 409 -27.07 -31.60 29.36
CA ALA A 409 -27.07 -32.94 29.95
C ALA A 409 -26.40 -32.97 31.35
N VAL A 410 -25.23 -32.33 31.50
CA VAL A 410 -24.54 -32.25 32.80
C VAL A 410 -25.34 -31.42 33.80
N GLY A 411 -25.95 -30.32 33.36
CA GLY A 411 -26.85 -29.52 34.20
C GLY A 411 -28.07 -30.30 34.68
N TRP A 412 -28.67 -31.12 33.81
CA TRP A 412 -29.82 -31.96 34.16
C TRP A 412 -29.45 -33.08 35.13
N VAL A 413 -28.30 -33.73 34.94
CA VAL A 413 -27.79 -34.76 35.85
C VAL A 413 -27.49 -34.17 37.23
N LEU A 414 -26.84 -33.01 37.29
CA LEU A 414 -26.56 -32.33 38.57
C LEU A 414 -27.85 -31.88 39.29
N ALA A 415 -28.84 -31.37 38.55
CA ALA A 415 -30.14 -31.00 39.12
C ALA A 415 -30.91 -32.24 39.63
N TYR A 416 -30.87 -33.35 38.89
CA TYR A 416 -31.47 -34.61 39.31
C TYR A 416 -30.83 -35.16 40.61
N PHE A 417 -29.49 -35.15 40.70
CA PHE A 417 -28.80 -35.59 41.91
C PHE A 417 -29.03 -34.64 43.10
N GLN A 418 -29.08 -33.32 42.89
CA GLN A 418 -29.45 -32.38 43.95
C GLN A 418 -30.88 -32.57 44.44
N GLY A 419 -31.84 -32.80 43.54
CA GLY A 419 -33.23 -33.09 43.89
C GLY A 419 -33.36 -34.39 44.70
N ARG A 420 -32.62 -35.44 44.31
CA ARG A 420 -32.61 -36.72 45.02
C ARG A 420 -31.95 -36.62 46.40
N MET A 421 -30.86 -35.86 46.54
CA MET A 421 -30.25 -35.61 47.87
C MET A 421 -31.15 -34.80 48.80
N ARG A 422 -31.91 -33.83 48.29
CA ARG A 422 -32.93 -33.10 49.08
C ARG A 422 -34.08 -34.02 49.51
N SER A 423 -34.52 -34.93 48.64
CA SER A 423 -35.55 -35.91 49.01
C SER A 423 -35.06 -36.95 50.04
N VAL A 424 -33.77 -37.30 50.05
CA VAL A 424 -33.19 -38.21 51.06
C VAL A 424 -33.00 -37.50 52.40
N LYS A 425 -32.58 -36.21 52.41
CA LYS A 425 -32.53 -35.42 53.64
C LYS A 425 -33.92 -35.19 54.27
N ASN A 426 -34.96 -34.99 53.47
CA ASN A 426 -36.34 -34.86 53.97
C ASN A 426 -36.98 -36.19 54.42
N LYS A 427 -36.42 -37.35 54.03
CA LYS A 427 -36.86 -38.66 54.53
C LYS A 427 -36.08 -39.18 55.74
N GLY A 428 -35.04 -38.45 56.19
CA GLY A 428 -34.27 -38.74 57.40
C GLY A 428 -34.74 -38.00 58.65
N PHE A 429 -35.84 -37.24 58.59
CA PHE A 429 -36.37 -36.43 59.70
C PHE A 429 -37.80 -36.80 60.12
N VAL A 430 -38.30 -37.96 59.69
CA VAL A 430 -39.60 -38.49 60.15
C VAL A 430 -39.41 -39.97 60.47
N ASN A 431 -39.77 -40.34 61.71
CA ASN A 431 -39.52 -41.58 62.48
C ASN A 431 -38.21 -41.53 63.26
N GLY A 432 -38.14 -41.39 64.59
CA GLY A 432 -39.08 -41.47 65.72
C GLY A 432 -38.17 -41.73 66.93
N SER A 433 -38.22 -40.95 68.02
CA SER A 433 -39.10 -41.17 69.19
C SER A 433 -39.18 -42.62 69.61
#